data_AF-A0A1D2N034-F1
#
_entry.id   AF-A0A1D2N034-F1
#
_cell.length_a   1.000
_cell.length_b   1.000
_cell.length_c   1.000
_cell.angle_alpha   90.00
_cell.angle_beta   90.00
_cell.angle_gamma   90.00
#
_symmetry.space_group_name_H-M   'P 1'
#
loop_
_entity.id
_entity.type
_entity.pdbx_description
1 polymer ?
#
loop_
_entity_poly.entity_id
_entity_poly.type
_entity_poly.pdbx_seq_one_letter_code
_entity_poly.pdbx_strand_id
1 'polypeptide(L)'
;MQATAAKKRPSVGSIPPSAQTRNSFVDKGRWEKTKGTKPVQDPATVGEISTKVLVHFCRKVLFVEPRYRLTAYAVLLFFASLVADYMPFPKTYFAYSDNFPNQYFVKFSWGWTFVTTGLFMYLTTAVYCCGNRQQILRHFVRLAIGTLVWFTWTNLFSMIETSTGQCLTKEAALYSVKSRRNCLTKGGKWTSFDISGHAFLLIWCVFFITEEARAIIGWDSIKDFIRNEEHNRGSTAKYGPAAADTFAETPLKTLTDEEFEALKLNYTKHDVAAKIVLVGLTFLTLLWDLMILATALYFHVMIEKVIAGLIATIMWFAIYRGFYSLEISPGLPGSGLFKYSEVKPTAIVTATPKPSTSLGKGSSTAKANKPASLPDDVPKFMGMPLYALRKRKDDLEMDDLDLATK
;
A
#
# COMPACT_ATOMS: atom_id res chain seq x y z
N MET A 1 -39.60 49.62 52.10
CA MET A 1 -39.36 50.78 52.99
C MET A 1 -38.73 50.26 54.28
N GLN A 2 -37.57 50.84 54.63
CA GLN A 2 -36.99 50.96 55.99
C GLN A 2 -36.56 49.67 56.73
N ALA A 3 -35.42 49.56 57.42
CA ALA A 3 -34.33 50.51 57.70
C ALA A 3 -33.03 49.78 58.10
N THR A 4 -31.94 50.53 57.93
CA THR A 4 -30.53 50.34 58.32
C THR A 4 -30.24 50.47 59.82
N ALA A 5 -29.17 49.83 60.32
CA ALA A 5 -28.20 50.31 61.34
C ALA A 5 -27.27 49.14 61.75
N ALA A 6 -26.02 49.27 62.25
CA ALA A 6 -24.98 50.28 62.28
C ALA A 6 -23.71 49.59 62.86
N LYS A 7 -22.55 50.21 62.62
CA LYS A 7 -21.17 49.78 62.90
C LYS A 7 -20.67 50.26 64.29
N LYS A 8 -19.79 49.51 64.99
CA LYS A 8 -18.72 50.06 65.88
C LYS A 8 -17.61 49.03 66.24
N ARG A 9 -16.34 49.44 66.07
CA ARG A 9 -15.03 48.89 66.52
C ARG A 9 -14.66 49.51 67.91
N PRO A 10 -13.46 49.37 68.59
CA PRO A 10 -12.13 48.81 68.18
C PRO A 10 -11.25 48.09 69.28
N SER A 11 -10.07 47.58 68.83
CA SER A 11 -8.69 47.47 69.43
C SER A 11 -8.47 47.20 70.93
N VAL A 12 -7.51 46.37 71.37
CA VAL A 12 -6.05 46.65 71.60
C VAL A 12 -5.41 45.28 71.98
N GLY A 13 -4.16 44.88 71.66
CA GLY A 13 -3.01 45.64 71.21
C GLY A 13 -1.84 44.79 70.68
N SER A 14 -0.94 45.53 70.06
CA SER A 14 0.45 45.28 69.60
C SER A 14 1.43 45.18 70.80
N ILE A 15 2.71 44.73 70.74
CA ILE A 15 3.84 45.01 69.80
C ILE A 15 4.99 43.92 69.99
N PRO A 16 6.22 43.99 69.39
CA PRO A 16 6.91 42.91 68.63
C PRO A 16 8.32 42.57 69.26
N PRO A 17 9.45 42.15 68.61
CA PRO A 17 10.06 42.61 67.33
C PRO A 17 10.63 41.53 66.36
N SER A 18 11.01 42.06 65.19
CA SER A 18 11.65 41.58 63.95
C SER A 18 12.90 40.68 63.99
N ALA A 19 13.10 39.85 62.95
CA ALA A 19 14.05 40.11 61.84
C ALA A 19 14.17 38.96 60.80
N GLN A 20 14.12 39.33 59.50
CA GLN A 20 14.80 38.77 58.30
C GLN A 20 14.74 37.22 58.08
N THR A 21 14.38 36.64 56.92
CA THR A 21 14.87 36.93 55.56
C THR A 21 14.21 35.94 54.58
N ARG A 22 14.14 36.36 53.30
CA ARG A 22 14.17 35.51 52.10
C ARG A 22 12.84 34.90 51.64
N ASN A 23 12.12 35.70 50.86
CA ASN A 23 11.19 35.20 49.84
C ASN A 23 11.97 34.26 48.89
N SER A 24 11.76 32.96 49.00
CA SER A 24 12.14 32.02 47.95
C SER A 24 11.17 32.18 46.80
N PHE A 25 11.65 32.86 45.76
CA PHE A 25 11.12 32.84 44.40
C PHE A 25 10.87 31.37 44.00
N VAL A 26 9.62 30.92 44.06
CA VAL A 26 9.24 29.60 43.55
C VAL A 26 9.31 29.71 42.03
N ASP A 27 10.34 29.07 41.51
CA ASP A 27 10.76 28.99 40.13
C ASP A 27 9.62 28.45 39.25
N LYS A 28 8.83 29.37 38.66
CA LYS A 28 7.76 29.07 37.70
C LYS A 28 8.28 28.65 36.31
N GLY A 29 9.58 28.39 36.15
CA GLY A 29 10.21 28.18 34.84
C GLY A 29 10.53 26.74 34.45
N ARG A 30 10.40 25.74 35.33
CA ARG A 30 10.98 24.39 35.07
C ARG A 30 10.03 23.36 34.46
N TRP A 31 8.72 23.59 34.48
CA TRP A 31 7.72 22.62 34.02
C TRP A 31 6.96 23.01 32.75
N GLU A 32 7.25 24.17 32.14
CA GLU A 32 6.60 24.59 30.87
C GLU A 32 7.20 23.95 29.60
N LYS A 33 8.20 23.06 29.73
CA LYS A 33 8.85 22.38 28.59
C LYS A 33 8.74 20.85 28.63
N THR A 34 7.66 20.29 29.17
CA THR A 34 7.25 18.95 28.72
C THR A 34 6.77 19.07 27.28
N LYS A 35 7.71 18.96 26.34
CA LYS A 35 7.46 18.69 24.93
C LYS A 35 6.41 17.58 24.88
N GLY A 36 5.24 17.89 24.32
CA GLY A 36 4.11 16.97 24.29
C GLY A 36 4.54 15.60 23.76
N THR A 37 4.27 14.55 24.52
CA THR A 37 4.36 13.18 24.00
C THR A 37 3.41 13.05 22.81
N LYS A 38 3.86 12.43 21.72
CA LYS A 38 3.02 12.17 20.54
C LYS A 38 1.69 11.53 20.98
N PRO A 39 0.57 11.85 20.31
CA PRO A 39 -0.70 11.22 20.62
C PRO A 39 -0.56 9.69 20.58
N VAL A 40 -1.11 9.03 21.59
CA VAL A 40 -1.10 7.56 21.70
C VAL A 40 -2.05 6.99 20.64
N GLN A 41 -1.78 5.78 20.16
CA GLN A 41 -2.68 5.09 19.22
C GLN A 41 -3.92 4.63 19.97
N ASP A 42 -5.09 4.74 19.34
CA ASP A 42 -6.33 4.19 19.91
C ASP A 42 -6.18 2.68 20.14
N PRO A 43 -6.76 2.12 21.22
CA PRO A 43 -6.72 0.69 21.47
C PRO A 43 -7.33 -0.08 20.30
N ALA A 44 -6.58 -1.03 19.74
CA ALA A 44 -7.02 -1.80 18.59
C ALA A 44 -8.20 -2.70 18.96
N THR A 45 -9.31 -2.56 18.23
CA THR A 45 -10.48 -3.45 18.40
C THR A 45 -10.23 -4.78 17.68
N VAL A 46 -10.80 -5.88 18.17
CA VAL A 46 -10.66 -7.22 17.54
C VAL A 46 -11.03 -7.19 16.04
N GLY A 47 -12.07 -6.44 15.67
CA GLY A 47 -12.48 -6.24 14.28
C GLY A 47 -11.48 -5.46 13.42
N GLU A 48 -10.71 -4.53 14.00
CA GLU A 48 -9.64 -3.83 13.29
C GLU A 48 -8.45 -4.76 13.05
N ILE A 49 -8.14 -5.63 14.01
CA ILE A 49 -7.08 -6.63 13.87
C ILE A 49 -7.45 -7.64 12.78
N SER A 50 -8.67 -8.17 12.77
CA SER A 50 -9.12 -9.10 11.73
C SER A 50 -9.08 -8.46 10.33
N THR A 51 -9.51 -7.21 10.22
CA THR A 51 -9.46 -6.45 8.95
C THR A 51 -8.03 -6.26 8.46
N LYS A 52 -7.08 -5.94 9.36
CA LYS A 52 -5.65 -5.82 9.01
C LYS A 52 -5.07 -7.15 8.52
N VAL A 53 -5.42 -8.27 9.16
CA VAL A 53 -4.98 -9.60 8.73
C VAL A 53 -5.55 -9.95 7.35
N LEU A 54 -6.85 -9.71 7.14
CA LEU A 54 -7.50 -9.94 5.84
C LEU A 54 -6.88 -9.09 4.74
N VAL A 55 -6.69 -7.79 4.98
CA VAL A 55 -6.04 -6.89 4.01
C VAL A 55 -4.59 -7.32 3.77
N HIS A 56 -3.85 -7.76 4.78
CA HIS A 56 -2.50 -8.29 4.59
C HIS A 56 -2.48 -9.50 3.65
N PHE A 57 -3.41 -10.44 3.84
CA PHE A 57 -3.58 -11.58 2.94
C PHE A 57 -3.93 -11.14 1.51
N CYS A 58 -4.92 -10.25 1.34
CA CYS A 58 -5.29 -9.69 0.03
C CYS A 58 -4.11 -9.03 -0.67
N ARG A 59 -3.31 -8.24 0.06
CA ARG A 59 -2.09 -7.61 -0.47
C ARG A 59 -1.06 -8.64 -0.91
N LYS A 60 -0.89 -9.73 -0.17
CA LYS A 60 0.03 -10.82 -0.56
C LYS A 60 -0.40 -11.51 -1.85
N VAL A 61 -1.70 -11.74 -2.02
CA VAL A 61 -2.26 -12.33 -3.24
C VAL A 61 -2.15 -11.37 -4.42
N LEU A 62 -2.54 -10.09 -4.25
CA LEU A 62 -2.54 -9.10 -5.32
C LEU A 62 -1.14 -8.68 -5.76
N PHE A 63 -0.20 -8.48 -4.82
CA PHE A 63 1.12 -7.91 -5.11
C PHE A 63 2.24 -8.94 -5.24
N VAL A 64 1.93 -10.14 -5.72
CA VAL A 64 2.98 -11.02 -6.24
C VAL A 64 3.76 -10.26 -7.30
N GLU A 65 5.09 -10.27 -7.23
CA GLU A 65 5.89 -9.47 -8.15
C GLU A 65 5.53 -9.83 -9.60
N PRO A 66 5.35 -8.83 -10.49
CA PRO A 66 4.94 -9.08 -11.87
C PRO A 66 5.83 -10.09 -12.60
N ARG A 67 7.11 -10.19 -12.22
CA ARG A 67 8.06 -11.17 -12.76
C ARG A 67 7.62 -12.61 -12.48
N TYR A 68 7.29 -12.93 -11.23
CA TYR A 68 6.84 -14.28 -10.85
C TYR A 68 5.51 -14.63 -11.50
N ARG A 69 4.56 -13.68 -11.56
CA ARG A 69 3.29 -13.90 -12.25
C ARG A 69 3.48 -14.11 -13.75
N LEU A 70 4.33 -13.31 -14.39
CA LEU A 70 4.65 -13.46 -15.79
C LEU A 70 5.25 -14.83 -16.09
N THR A 71 6.25 -15.24 -15.30
CA THR A 71 6.86 -16.57 -15.45
C THR A 71 5.83 -17.68 -15.18
N ALA A 72 4.98 -17.54 -14.17
CA ALA A 72 3.93 -18.51 -13.87
C ALA A 72 2.92 -18.63 -15.03
N TYR A 73 2.45 -17.52 -15.59
CA TYR A 73 1.55 -17.55 -16.75
C TYR A 73 2.24 -18.09 -18.00
N ALA A 74 3.50 -17.74 -18.25
CA ALA A 74 4.23 -18.26 -19.40
C ALA A 74 4.40 -19.79 -19.31
N VAL A 75 4.80 -20.30 -18.14
CA VAL A 75 4.89 -21.74 -17.86
C VAL A 75 3.52 -22.40 -17.98
N LEU A 76 2.49 -21.81 -17.38
CA LEU A 76 1.12 -22.33 -17.44
C LEU A 76 0.61 -22.41 -18.88
N LEU A 77 0.69 -21.33 -19.65
CA LEU A 77 0.21 -21.28 -21.03
C LEU A 77 1.02 -22.20 -21.94
N PHE A 78 2.32 -22.36 -21.72
CA PHE A 78 3.15 -23.25 -22.53
C PHE A 78 2.90 -24.72 -22.18
N PHE A 79 3.17 -25.11 -20.92
CA PHE A 79 3.12 -26.52 -20.52
C PHE A 79 1.70 -27.06 -20.42
N ALA A 80 0.74 -26.31 -19.87
CA ALA A 80 -0.62 -26.81 -19.75
C ALA A 80 -1.30 -26.91 -21.13
N SER A 81 -1.00 -25.97 -22.06
CA SER A 81 -1.50 -26.10 -23.44
C SER A 81 -0.82 -27.26 -24.18
N LEU A 82 0.48 -27.48 -23.99
CA LEU A 82 1.17 -28.63 -24.57
C LEU A 82 0.55 -29.94 -24.07
N VAL A 83 0.35 -30.09 -22.76
CA VAL A 83 -0.29 -31.28 -22.19
C VAL A 83 -1.71 -31.45 -22.73
N ALA A 84 -2.49 -30.37 -22.85
CA ALA A 84 -3.83 -30.42 -23.41
C ALA A 84 -3.87 -30.80 -24.89
N ASP A 85 -2.87 -30.39 -25.67
CA ASP A 85 -2.74 -30.72 -27.10
C ASP A 85 -2.39 -32.21 -27.29
N TYR A 86 -1.58 -32.81 -26.42
CA TYR A 86 -1.19 -34.23 -26.47
C TYR A 86 -2.18 -35.18 -25.76
N MET A 87 -2.78 -34.73 -24.67
CA MET A 87 -3.75 -35.47 -23.87
C MET A 87 -5.03 -34.65 -23.74
N PRO A 88 -6.05 -34.91 -24.56
CA PRO A 88 -7.32 -34.21 -24.44
C PRO A 88 -7.93 -34.53 -23.07
N PHE A 89 -7.98 -33.53 -22.19
CA PHE A 89 -8.57 -33.67 -20.87
C PHE A 89 -10.04 -34.09 -20.98
N PRO A 90 -10.56 -34.92 -20.05
CA PRO A 90 -11.95 -35.31 -20.07
C PRO A 90 -12.84 -34.07 -20.03
N LYS A 91 -13.97 -34.11 -20.76
CA LYS A 91 -14.93 -33.00 -20.82
C LYS A 91 -15.54 -32.79 -19.44
N THR A 92 -14.97 -31.87 -18.67
CA THR A 92 -15.52 -31.39 -17.40
C THR A 92 -16.45 -30.20 -17.65
N TYR A 93 -17.08 -29.67 -16.58
CA TYR A 93 -17.90 -28.46 -16.64
C TYR A 93 -17.19 -27.39 -17.49
N PHE A 94 -15.98 -26.96 -17.13
CA PHE A 94 -15.21 -25.90 -17.81
C PHE A 94 -14.87 -26.12 -19.30
N ALA A 95 -15.03 -27.33 -19.84
CA ALA A 95 -14.78 -27.61 -21.25
C ALA A 95 -15.85 -27.03 -22.19
N TYR A 96 -17.08 -26.81 -21.68
CA TYR A 96 -18.17 -26.27 -22.49
C TYR A 96 -18.06 -24.74 -22.63
N SER A 97 -18.16 -24.22 -23.85
CA SER A 97 -18.14 -22.78 -24.10
C SER A 97 -19.35 -22.04 -23.54
N ASP A 98 -20.43 -22.77 -23.22
CA ASP A 98 -21.71 -22.21 -22.78
C ASP A 98 -21.92 -22.19 -21.27
N ASN A 99 -20.88 -22.54 -20.49
CA ASN A 99 -21.00 -22.47 -19.05
C ASN A 99 -21.17 -21.04 -18.54
N PHE A 100 -21.81 -20.92 -17.39
CA PHE A 100 -22.03 -19.66 -16.70
C PHE A 100 -20.74 -18.81 -16.54
N PRO A 101 -19.59 -19.35 -16.07
CA PRO A 101 -18.35 -18.58 -15.98
C PRO A 101 -17.85 -18.07 -17.34
N ASN A 102 -17.95 -18.88 -18.39
CA ASN A 102 -17.44 -18.49 -19.69
C ASN A 102 -18.36 -17.44 -20.36
N GLN A 103 -19.67 -17.57 -20.23
CA GLN A 103 -20.61 -16.63 -20.84
C GLN A 103 -20.71 -15.28 -20.11
N TYR A 104 -20.70 -15.27 -18.77
CA TYR A 104 -20.94 -14.05 -17.99
C TYR A 104 -19.67 -13.42 -17.42
N PHE A 105 -18.67 -14.22 -17.06
CA PHE A 105 -17.42 -13.68 -16.51
C PHE A 105 -16.40 -13.43 -17.62
N VAL A 106 -16.09 -14.44 -18.44
CA VAL A 106 -15.02 -14.30 -19.45
C VAL A 106 -15.38 -13.29 -20.53
N LYS A 107 -16.58 -13.35 -21.11
CA LYS A 107 -17.01 -12.37 -22.15
C LYS A 107 -17.11 -10.94 -21.64
N PHE A 108 -17.50 -10.76 -20.37
CA PHE A 108 -17.60 -9.44 -19.74
C PHE A 108 -16.43 -9.15 -18.79
N SER A 109 -15.27 -9.81 -18.97
CA SER A 109 -14.12 -9.69 -18.05
C SER A 109 -13.69 -8.24 -17.85
N TRP A 110 -13.63 -7.50 -18.97
CA TRP A 110 -13.32 -6.08 -18.92
C TRP A 110 -14.37 -5.27 -18.18
N GLY A 111 -15.66 -5.53 -18.41
CA GLY A 111 -16.75 -4.82 -17.74
C GLY A 111 -16.68 -4.95 -16.22
N TRP A 112 -16.48 -6.17 -15.72
CA TRP A 112 -16.30 -6.41 -14.29
C TRP A 112 -15.05 -5.71 -13.75
N THR A 113 -13.92 -5.87 -14.43
CA THR A 113 -12.64 -5.24 -14.06
C THR A 113 -12.74 -3.71 -14.06
N PHE A 114 -13.41 -3.13 -15.04
CA PHE A 114 -13.61 -1.69 -15.19
C PHE A 114 -14.42 -1.13 -14.02
N VAL A 115 -15.56 -1.76 -13.69
CA VAL A 115 -16.44 -1.28 -12.63
C VAL A 115 -15.76 -1.42 -11.26
N THR A 116 -15.18 -2.58 -10.96
CA THR A 116 -14.56 -2.80 -9.64
C THR A 116 -13.29 -1.99 -9.44
N THR A 117 -12.43 -1.91 -10.46
CA THR A 117 -11.18 -1.13 -10.39
C THR A 117 -11.48 0.35 -10.44
N GLY A 118 -12.45 0.79 -11.26
CA GLY A 118 -12.89 2.19 -11.29
C GLY A 118 -13.46 2.65 -9.96
N LEU A 119 -14.24 1.81 -9.27
CA LEU A 119 -14.72 2.10 -7.92
C LEU A 119 -13.54 2.20 -6.93
N PHE A 120 -12.60 1.27 -6.96
CA PHE A 120 -11.40 1.32 -6.11
C PHE A 120 -10.57 2.59 -6.36
N MET A 121 -10.36 2.94 -7.63
CA MET A 121 -9.64 4.15 -8.04
C MET A 121 -10.37 5.40 -7.53
N TYR A 122 -11.70 5.48 -7.65
CA TYR A 122 -12.47 6.59 -7.09
C TYR A 122 -12.24 6.76 -5.58
N LEU A 123 -12.40 5.66 -4.83
CA LEU A 123 -12.28 5.67 -3.37
C LEU A 123 -10.87 6.08 -2.92
N THR A 124 -9.84 5.60 -3.61
CA THR A 124 -8.45 5.91 -3.27
C THR A 124 -8.04 7.32 -3.71
N THR A 125 -8.35 7.72 -4.95
CA THR A 125 -8.04 9.07 -5.48
C THR A 125 -8.76 10.17 -4.72
N ALA A 126 -10.00 9.95 -4.26
CA ALA A 126 -10.72 10.92 -3.45
C ALA A 126 -9.98 11.26 -2.15
N VAL A 127 -9.25 10.30 -1.57
CA VAL A 127 -8.43 10.49 -0.38
C VAL A 127 -7.11 11.19 -0.74
N TYR A 128 -6.27 10.58 -1.59
CA TYR A 128 -4.91 11.09 -1.79
C TYR A 128 -4.83 12.37 -2.66
N CYS A 129 -5.90 12.73 -3.37
CA CYS A 129 -6.04 14.02 -4.08
C CYS A 129 -6.89 15.04 -3.30
N CYS A 130 -7.22 14.77 -2.03
CA CYS A 130 -7.99 15.67 -1.16
C CYS A 130 -9.32 16.15 -1.79
N GLY A 131 -9.99 15.31 -2.60
CA GLY A 131 -11.25 15.66 -3.27
C GLY A 131 -11.13 16.57 -4.52
N ASN A 132 -9.92 16.90 -4.98
CA ASN A 132 -9.74 17.74 -6.16
C ASN A 132 -10.16 17.00 -7.45
N ARG A 133 -11.27 17.46 -8.06
CA ARG A 133 -11.89 16.84 -9.24
C ARG A 133 -10.95 16.74 -10.44
N GLN A 134 -10.12 17.74 -10.69
CA GLN A 134 -9.20 17.75 -11.84
C GLN A 134 -8.15 16.64 -11.72
N GLN A 135 -7.61 16.44 -10.52
CA GLN A 135 -6.62 15.39 -10.26
C GLN A 135 -7.24 13.99 -10.26
N ILE A 136 -8.44 13.85 -9.69
CA ILE A 136 -9.20 12.61 -9.77
C ILE A 136 -9.42 12.23 -11.24
N LEU A 137 -9.96 13.14 -12.05
CA LEU A 137 -10.19 12.92 -13.49
C LEU A 137 -8.91 12.56 -14.24
N ARG A 138 -7.77 13.17 -13.90
CA ARG A 138 -6.46 12.80 -14.45
C ARG A 138 -6.14 11.33 -14.18
N HIS A 139 -6.39 10.80 -12.99
CA HIS A 139 -6.17 9.38 -12.71
C HIS A 139 -7.15 8.46 -13.46
N PHE A 140 -8.39 8.90 -13.70
CA PHE A 140 -9.36 8.18 -14.52
C PHE A 140 -8.94 8.03 -15.99
N VAL A 141 -8.00 8.85 -16.49
CA VAL A 141 -7.38 8.65 -17.80
C VAL A 141 -6.70 7.28 -17.89
N ARG A 142 -6.16 6.73 -16.78
CA ARG A 142 -5.59 5.38 -16.78
C ARG A 142 -6.62 4.30 -17.10
N LEU A 143 -7.83 4.46 -16.57
CA LEU A 143 -8.96 3.56 -16.86
C LEU A 143 -9.42 3.69 -18.32
N ALA A 144 -9.41 4.90 -18.87
CA ALA A 144 -9.70 5.14 -20.29
C ALA A 144 -8.63 4.51 -21.20
N ILE A 145 -7.34 4.67 -20.87
CA ILE A 145 -6.24 4.03 -21.60
C ILE A 145 -6.37 2.50 -21.55
N GLY A 146 -6.69 1.93 -20.38
CA GLY A 146 -6.90 0.49 -20.26
C GLY A 146 -8.04 -0.03 -21.14
N THR A 147 -9.12 0.75 -21.25
CA THR A 147 -10.27 0.44 -22.12
C THR A 147 -9.89 0.53 -23.59
N LEU A 148 -9.10 1.54 -23.97
CA LEU A 148 -8.61 1.70 -25.34
C LEU A 148 -7.72 0.53 -25.75
N VAL A 149 -6.80 0.10 -24.88
CA VAL A 149 -5.92 -1.06 -25.14
C VAL A 149 -6.74 -2.31 -25.38
N TRP A 150 -7.68 -2.62 -24.49
CA TRP A 150 -8.58 -3.77 -24.67
C TRP A 150 -9.30 -3.68 -26.02
N PHE A 151 -9.99 -2.56 -26.27
CA PHE A 151 -10.78 -2.38 -27.48
C PHE A 151 -9.94 -2.50 -28.76
N THR A 152 -8.80 -1.81 -28.83
CA THR A 152 -7.93 -1.84 -30.01
C THR A 152 -7.40 -3.24 -30.28
N TRP A 153 -6.89 -3.94 -29.25
CA TRP A 153 -6.28 -5.25 -29.45
C TRP A 153 -7.30 -6.34 -29.76
N THR A 154 -8.47 -6.36 -29.12
CA THR A 154 -9.49 -7.37 -29.44
C THR A 154 -10.05 -7.19 -30.85
N ASN A 155 -10.21 -5.94 -31.31
CA ASN A 155 -10.60 -5.68 -32.69
C ASN A 155 -9.49 -6.05 -33.68
N LEU A 156 -8.22 -5.77 -33.33
CA LEU A 156 -7.08 -6.16 -34.15
C LEU A 156 -6.98 -7.69 -34.29
N PHE A 157 -7.19 -8.46 -33.22
CA PHE A 157 -7.22 -9.92 -33.30
C PHE A 157 -8.34 -10.42 -34.21
N SER A 158 -9.55 -9.85 -34.11
CA SER A 158 -10.65 -10.20 -35.01
C SER A 158 -10.36 -9.83 -36.48
N MET A 159 -9.67 -8.71 -36.71
CA MET A 159 -9.21 -8.32 -38.03
C MET A 159 -8.17 -9.31 -38.58
N ILE A 160 -7.22 -9.76 -37.75
CA ILE A 160 -6.22 -10.77 -38.12
C ILE A 160 -6.88 -12.12 -38.44
N GLU A 161 -7.83 -12.58 -37.62
CA GLU A 161 -8.61 -13.82 -37.87
C GLU A 161 -9.31 -13.75 -39.23
N THR A 162 -9.96 -12.62 -39.52
CA THR A 162 -10.71 -12.42 -40.78
C THR A 162 -9.77 -12.28 -41.98
N SER A 163 -8.61 -11.66 -41.81
CA SER A 163 -7.64 -11.45 -42.91
C SER A 163 -6.82 -12.68 -43.24
N THR A 164 -6.51 -13.53 -42.24
CA THR A 164 -5.72 -14.76 -42.43
C THR A 164 -6.59 -15.97 -42.73
N GLY A 165 -7.90 -15.87 -42.47
CA GLY A 165 -8.81 -16.98 -42.60
C GLY A 165 -9.14 -17.38 -44.03
N GLN A 166 -9.19 -18.69 -44.22
CA GLN A 166 -9.55 -19.33 -45.48
C GLN A 166 -10.77 -20.24 -45.26
N CYS A 167 -11.70 -20.19 -46.23
CA CYS A 167 -12.84 -21.09 -46.24
C CYS A 167 -12.51 -22.35 -47.05
N LEU A 168 -12.42 -23.50 -46.37
CA LEU A 168 -12.20 -24.80 -47.03
C LEU A 168 -13.55 -25.51 -47.22
N THR A 169 -13.91 -25.82 -48.46
CA THR A 169 -15.02 -26.76 -48.74
C THR A 169 -14.43 -28.14 -49.05
N LYS A 170 -15.30 -29.16 -49.24
CA LYS A 170 -14.85 -30.53 -49.55
C LYS A 170 -14.11 -30.66 -50.88
N GLU A 171 -14.23 -29.67 -51.76
CA GLU A 171 -13.74 -29.71 -53.15
C GLU A 171 -12.61 -28.70 -53.43
N ALA A 172 -12.59 -27.54 -52.78
CA ALA A 172 -11.51 -26.54 -52.93
C ALA A 172 -11.48 -25.49 -51.80
N ALA A 173 -10.38 -24.75 -51.69
CA ALA A 173 -10.33 -23.52 -50.88
C ALA A 173 -11.07 -22.39 -51.61
N LEU A 174 -12.15 -21.90 -51.01
CA LEU A 174 -13.03 -20.88 -51.58
C LEU A 174 -12.57 -19.48 -51.14
N TYR A 175 -11.65 -18.88 -51.91
CA TYR A 175 -11.06 -17.56 -51.64
C TYR A 175 -12.04 -16.38 -51.74
N SER A 176 -13.22 -16.57 -52.33
CA SER A 176 -14.23 -15.51 -52.51
C SER A 176 -15.00 -15.18 -51.23
N VAL A 177 -14.90 -16.00 -50.19
CA VAL A 177 -15.60 -15.79 -48.91
C VAL A 177 -14.59 -15.38 -47.84
N LYS A 178 -14.58 -14.08 -47.53
CA LYS A 178 -13.70 -13.48 -46.51
C LYS A 178 -14.31 -13.42 -45.10
N SER A 179 -15.47 -14.04 -44.87
CA SER A 179 -16.15 -13.98 -43.57
C SER A 179 -16.45 -15.38 -43.04
N ARG A 180 -16.07 -15.61 -41.78
CA ARG A 180 -16.32 -16.85 -41.05
C ARG A 180 -17.80 -17.26 -41.08
N ARG A 181 -18.72 -16.31 -40.85
CA ARG A 181 -20.17 -16.58 -40.88
C ARG A 181 -20.63 -17.06 -42.26
N ASN A 182 -20.20 -16.40 -43.33
CA ASN A 182 -20.56 -16.74 -44.69
C ASN A 182 -19.93 -18.06 -45.17
N CYS A 183 -18.78 -18.45 -44.59
CA CYS A 183 -18.17 -19.75 -44.87
C CYS A 183 -18.96 -20.89 -44.21
N LEU A 184 -19.35 -20.71 -42.94
CA LEU A 184 -20.12 -21.69 -42.19
C LEU A 184 -21.53 -21.89 -42.77
N THR A 185 -22.19 -20.82 -43.22
CA THR A 185 -23.52 -20.94 -43.88
C THR A 185 -23.46 -21.68 -45.21
N LYS A 186 -22.32 -21.64 -45.89
CA LYS A 186 -22.07 -22.41 -47.12
C LYS A 186 -21.56 -23.84 -46.85
N GLY A 187 -21.54 -24.29 -45.60
CA GLY A 187 -21.10 -25.62 -45.21
C GLY A 187 -19.58 -25.83 -45.28
N GLY A 188 -18.79 -24.75 -45.40
CA GLY A 188 -17.33 -24.80 -45.39
C GLY A 188 -16.73 -24.79 -43.98
N LYS A 189 -15.53 -25.36 -43.84
CA LYS A 189 -14.70 -25.30 -42.64
C LYS A 189 -13.79 -24.07 -42.71
N TRP A 190 -13.93 -23.15 -41.76
CA TRP A 190 -13.05 -21.99 -41.64
C TRP A 190 -11.75 -22.37 -40.93
N THR A 191 -10.61 -22.11 -41.56
CA THR A 191 -9.28 -22.27 -40.94
C THR A 191 -8.61 -20.91 -40.97
N SER A 192 -8.28 -20.38 -39.79
CA SER A 192 -7.65 -19.07 -39.60
C SER A 192 -6.62 -19.14 -38.50
N PHE A 193 -5.71 -18.18 -38.48
CA PHE A 193 -4.84 -17.94 -37.33
C PHE A 193 -5.61 -17.07 -36.33
N ASP A 194 -5.99 -17.65 -35.19
CA ASP A 194 -6.84 -16.99 -34.19
C ASP A 194 -6.08 -16.72 -32.89
N ILE A 195 -5.53 -15.51 -32.73
CA ILE A 195 -4.87 -15.12 -31.49
C ILE A 195 -5.91 -15.10 -30.37
N SER A 196 -5.66 -15.82 -29.27
CA SER A 196 -6.64 -15.96 -28.20
C SER A 196 -6.93 -14.64 -27.49
N GLY A 197 -8.00 -13.95 -27.93
CA GLY A 197 -8.44 -12.69 -27.33
C GLY A 197 -8.86 -12.83 -25.86
N HIS A 198 -9.38 -13.99 -25.48
CA HIS A 198 -9.73 -14.29 -24.08
C HIS A 198 -8.49 -14.43 -23.20
N ALA A 199 -7.45 -15.14 -23.67
CA ALA A 199 -6.19 -15.23 -22.93
C ALA A 199 -5.54 -13.86 -22.74
N PHE A 200 -5.47 -13.05 -23.81
CA PHE A 200 -5.00 -11.67 -23.75
C PHE A 200 -5.79 -10.87 -22.71
N LEU A 201 -7.12 -10.90 -22.79
CA LEU A 201 -8.00 -10.10 -21.95
C LEU A 201 -7.87 -10.45 -20.47
N LEU A 202 -7.81 -11.74 -20.13
CA LEU A 202 -7.68 -12.20 -18.74
C LEU A 202 -6.35 -11.76 -18.13
N ILE A 203 -5.24 -11.95 -18.87
CA ILE A 203 -3.90 -11.53 -18.43
C ILE A 203 -3.84 -10.01 -18.30
N TRP A 204 -4.41 -9.28 -19.26
CA TRP A 204 -4.54 -7.83 -19.21
C TRP A 204 -5.29 -7.35 -17.97
N CYS A 205 -6.42 -7.96 -17.65
CA CYS A 205 -7.22 -7.62 -16.47
C CYS A 205 -6.43 -7.84 -15.17
N VAL A 206 -5.73 -8.97 -15.01
CA VAL A 206 -4.93 -9.22 -13.80
C VAL A 206 -3.83 -8.18 -13.64
N PHE A 207 -3.07 -7.90 -14.70
CA PHE A 207 -2.00 -6.91 -14.62
C PHE A 207 -2.52 -5.50 -14.35
N PHE A 208 -3.63 -5.11 -14.98
CA PHE A 208 -4.28 -3.83 -14.76
C PHE A 208 -4.74 -3.67 -13.31
N ILE A 209 -5.47 -4.66 -12.76
CA ILE A 209 -5.93 -4.66 -11.36
C ILE A 209 -4.73 -4.54 -10.41
N THR A 210 -3.67 -5.29 -10.68
CA THR A 210 -2.50 -5.36 -9.79
C THR A 210 -1.75 -4.05 -9.70
N GLU A 211 -1.61 -3.33 -10.80
CA GLU A 211 -0.96 -2.03 -10.80
C GLU A 211 -1.86 -0.96 -10.17
N GLU A 212 -3.13 -0.86 -10.55
CA GLU A 212 -4.03 0.14 -9.94
C GLU A 212 -4.23 -0.10 -8.44
N ALA A 213 -4.25 -1.36 -8.00
CA ALA A 213 -4.34 -1.72 -6.58
C ALA A 213 -3.13 -1.22 -5.75
N ARG A 214 -1.96 -0.93 -6.36
CA ARG A 214 -0.76 -0.48 -5.63
C ARG A 214 -0.99 0.80 -4.82
N ALA A 215 -2.03 1.57 -5.11
CA ALA A 215 -2.45 2.70 -4.28
C ALA A 215 -2.73 2.33 -2.81
N ILE A 216 -2.99 1.06 -2.48
CA ILE A 216 -3.16 0.66 -1.07
C ILE A 216 -1.82 0.48 -0.31
N ILE A 217 -0.67 0.51 -1.01
CA ILE A 217 0.64 0.32 -0.38
C ILE A 217 0.97 1.55 0.46
N GLY A 218 1.01 1.36 1.79
CA GLY A 218 1.20 2.45 2.75
C GLY A 218 -0.11 3.09 3.20
N TRP A 219 -1.28 2.55 2.83
CA TRP A 219 -2.56 3.17 3.17
C TRP A 219 -2.80 3.37 4.68
N ASP A 220 -2.37 2.41 5.50
CA ASP A 220 -2.53 2.49 6.96
C ASP A 220 -1.68 3.61 7.60
N SER A 221 -0.59 4.03 6.95
CA SER A 221 0.26 5.14 7.46
C SER A 221 -0.44 6.50 7.36
N ILE A 222 -1.45 6.63 6.48
CA ILE A 222 -2.23 7.86 6.32
C ILE A 222 -2.92 8.23 7.64
N LYS A 223 -3.47 7.25 8.39
CA LYS A 223 -4.09 7.49 9.71
C LYS A 223 -3.08 8.08 10.70
N ASP A 224 -1.86 7.56 10.70
CA ASP A 224 -0.77 8.07 11.55
C ASP A 224 -0.30 9.46 11.12
N PHE A 225 -0.24 9.74 9.82
CA PHE A 225 0.12 11.05 9.30
C PHE A 225 -0.94 12.11 9.65
N ILE A 226 -2.22 11.81 9.48
CA ILE A 226 -3.33 12.72 9.86
C ILE A 226 -3.23 13.06 11.35
N ARG A 227 -3.06 12.05 12.22
CA ARG A 227 -2.98 12.23 13.66
C ARG A 227 -1.77 13.06 14.10
N ASN A 228 -0.60 12.83 13.49
CA ASN A 228 0.61 13.60 13.80
C ASN A 228 0.47 15.05 13.32
N GLU A 229 -0.10 15.27 12.14
CA GLU A 229 -0.26 16.61 11.58
C GLU A 229 -1.30 17.44 12.34
N GLU A 230 -2.41 16.82 12.77
CA GLU A 230 -3.41 17.45 13.63
C GLU A 230 -2.78 17.92 14.95
N HIS A 231 -1.91 17.10 15.55
CA HIS A 231 -1.15 17.48 16.74
C HIS A 231 -0.17 18.63 16.46
N ASN A 232 0.55 18.59 15.34
CA ASN A 232 1.51 19.64 14.96
C ASN A 232 0.80 20.99 14.73
N ARG A 233 -0.31 21.00 13.98
CA ARG A 233 -1.12 22.21 13.71
C ARG A 233 -1.75 22.75 14.98
N GLY A 234 -2.34 21.89 15.81
CA GLY A 234 -2.92 22.28 17.10
C GLY A 234 -1.88 22.81 18.09
N SER A 235 -0.69 22.22 18.12
CA SER A 235 0.42 22.69 18.97
C SER A 235 1.01 24.00 18.47
N THR A 236 1.14 24.18 17.15
CA THR A 236 1.61 25.43 16.56
C THR A 236 0.64 26.58 16.83
N ALA A 237 -0.68 26.32 16.75
CA ALA A 237 -1.70 27.28 17.12
C ALA A 237 -1.63 27.69 18.61
N LYS A 238 -1.24 26.76 19.50
CA LYS A 238 -1.20 26.98 20.96
C LYS A 238 0.11 27.60 21.46
N TYR A 239 1.25 27.21 20.88
CA TYR A 239 2.60 27.56 21.35
C TYR A 239 3.36 28.49 20.39
N GLY A 240 2.72 28.89 19.28
CA GLY A 240 3.30 29.79 18.28
C GLY A 240 4.25 29.10 17.29
N PRO A 241 4.76 29.85 16.29
CA PRO A 241 5.55 29.30 15.18
C PRO A 241 6.90 28.68 15.62
N ALA A 242 7.46 29.09 16.75
CA ALA A 242 8.68 28.51 17.30
C ALA A 242 8.53 27.03 17.72
N ALA A 243 7.30 26.56 17.95
CA ALA A 243 7.03 25.17 18.25
C ALA A 243 7.09 24.28 17.00
N ALA A 244 6.81 24.83 15.81
CA ALA A 244 6.77 24.09 14.55
C ALA A 244 8.13 23.45 14.19
N ASP A 245 9.24 24.13 14.51
CA ASP A 245 10.61 23.64 14.27
C ASP A 245 11.02 22.47 15.19
N THR A 246 10.23 22.19 16.24
CA THR A 246 10.53 21.14 17.21
C THR A 246 9.87 19.80 16.85
N PHE A 247 8.87 19.79 15.98
CA PHE A 247 8.10 18.59 15.62
C PHE A 247 8.65 17.90 14.37
N ALA A 248 8.44 16.58 14.29
CA ALA A 248 8.82 15.82 13.10
C ALA A 248 8.00 16.27 11.89
N GLU A 249 8.67 16.54 10.78
CA GLU A 249 8.00 16.91 9.53
C GLU A 249 7.12 15.75 9.05
N THR A 250 5.88 16.07 8.69
CA THR A 250 4.94 15.13 8.10
C THR A 250 4.84 15.38 6.59
N PRO A 251 4.55 14.36 5.78
CA PRO A 251 4.25 14.55 4.35
C PRO A 251 3.02 15.42 4.08
N LEU A 252 2.22 15.75 5.10
CA LEU A 252 0.98 16.52 5.01
C LEU A 252 1.18 18.02 5.28
N LYS A 253 2.38 18.45 5.69
CA LYS A 253 2.72 19.86 5.93
C LYS A 253 2.54 20.75 4.69
N THR A 254 2.61 20.17 3.49
CA THR A 254 2.42 20.89 2.22
C THR A 254 0.96 21.21 1.91
N LEU A 255 0.00 20.60 2.63
CA LEU A 255 -1.43 20.78 2.39
C LEU A 255 -1.96 22.03 3.07
N THR A 256 -2.84 22.76 2.41
CA THR A 256 -3.62 23.84 3.04
C THR A 256 -4.56 23.30 4.12
N ASP A 257 -5.07 24.15 5.02
CA ASP A 257 -6.02 23.73 6.07
C ASP A 257 -7.31 23.15 5.48
N GLU A 258 -7.80 23.72 4.37
CA GLU A 258 -8.98 23.22 3.66
C GLU A 258 -8.74 21.84 3.06
N GLU A 259 -7.58 21.62 2.42
CA GLU A 259 -7.20 20.32 1.84
C GLU A 259 -7.00 19.25 2.91
N PHE A 260 -6.46 19.63 4.07
CA PHE A 260 -6.25 18.72 5.19
C PHE A 260 -7.57 18.24 5.80
N GLU A 261 -8.54 19.14 6.00
CA GLU A 261 -9.89 18.76 6.47
C GLU A 261 -10.62 17.90 5.42
N ALA A 262 -10.50 18.24 4.14
CA ALA A 262 -11.05 17.43 3.06
C ALA A 262 -10.42 16.01 3.04
N LEU A 263 -9.11 15.88 3.28
CA LEU A 263 -8.43 14.59 3.42
C LEU A 263 -9.00 13.77 4.58
N LYS A 264 -9.16 14.38 5.77
CA LYS A 264 -9.70 13.71 6.96
C LYS A 264 -11.12 13.20 6.74
N LEU A 265 -11.98 14.04 6.17
CA LEU A 265 -13.34 13.67 5.80
C LEU A 265 -13.38 12.55 4.77
N ASN A 266 -12.58 12.65 3.71
CA ASN A 266 -12.55 11.63 2.66
C ASN A 266 -11.94 10.31 3.15
N TYR A 267 -10.93 10.35 4.01
CA TYR A 267 -10.31 9.14 4.57
C TYR A 267 -11.29 8.38 5.45
N THR A 268 -11.91 9.05 6.42
CA THR A 268 -12.90 8.42 7.32
C THR A 268 -14.10 7.86 6.56
N LYS A 269 -14.58 8.55 5.52
CA LYS A 269 -15.69 8.11 4.68
C LYS A 269 -15.34 6.91 3.79
N HIS A 270 -14.16 6.89 3.18
CA HIS A 270 -13.83 5.93 2.12
C HIS A 270 -12.90 4.78 2.55
N ASP A 271 -12.24 4.84 3.71
CA ASP A 271 -11.26 3.83 4.16
C ASP A 271 -11.86 2.40 4.19
N VAL A 272 -12.99 2.23 4.86
CA VAL A 272 -13.67 0.92 4.97
C VAL A 272 -14.12 0.43 3.59
N ALA A 273 -14.72 1.32 2.79
CA ALA A 273 -15.16 0.99 1.45
C ALA A 273 -13.99 0.57 0.54
N ALA A 274 -12.85 1.27 0.60
CA ALA A 274 -11.66 0.96 -0.19
C ALA A 274 -11.11 -0.44 0.17
N LYS A 275 -11.10 -0.79 1.47
CA LYS A 275 -10.70 -2.13 1.95
C LYS A 275 -11.67 -3.22 1.49
N ILE A 276 -12.98 -2.98 1.53
CA ILE A 276 -13.99 -3.94 1.03
C ILE A 276 -13.81 -4.17 -0.48
N VAL A 277 -13.65 -3.09 -1.25
CA VAL A 277 -13.46 -3.21 -2.70
C VAL A 277 -12.12 -3.89 -3.03
N LEU A 278 -11.07 -3.69 -2.24
CA LEU A 278 -9.80 -4.41 -2.37
C LEU A 278 -9.97 -5.94 -2.20
N VAL A 279 -10.78 -6.35 -1.22
CA VAL A 279 -11.14 -7.77 -1.04
C VAL A 279 -11.85 -8.29 -2.29
N GLY A 280 -12.82 -7.53 -2.83
CA GLY A 280 -13.48 -7.84 -4.09
C GLY A 280 -12.52 -7.96 -5.28
N LEU A 281 -11.57 -7.04 -5.42
CA LEU A 281 -10.52 -7.10 -6.46
C LEU A 281 -9.62 -8.32 -6.31
N THR A 282 -9.36 -8.75 -5.08
CA THR A 282 -8.59 -9.97 -4.82
C THR A 282 -9.34 -11.21 -5.33
N PHE A 283 -10.63 -11.34 -4.99
CA PHE A 283 -11.46 -12.44 -5.50
C PHE A 283 -11.58 -12.40 -7.03
N LEU A 284 -11.74 -11.22 -7.60
CA LEU A 284 -11.81 -11.05 -9.04
C LEU A 284 -10.50 -11.47 -9.73
N THR A 285 -9.35 -11.13 -9.14
CA THR A 285 -8.03 -11.54 -9.65
C THR A 285 -7.87 -13.06 -9.59
N LEU A 286 -8.24 -13.70 -8.48
CA LEU A 286 -8.19 -15.16 -8.35
C LEU A 286 -9.13 -15.86 -9.35
N LEU A 287 -10.29 -15.26 -9.62
CA LEU A 287 -11.19 -15.74 -10.65
C LEU A 287 -10.54 -15.67 -12.04
N TRP A 288 -9.84 -14.59 -12.36
CA TRP A 288 -9.08 -14.48 -13.61
C TRP A 288 -7.94 -15.49 -13.70
N ASP A 289 -7.21 -15.73 -12.61
CA ASP A 289 -6.17 -16.78 -12.55
C ASP A 289 -6.77 -18.18 -12.87
N LEU A 290 -7.93 -18.49 -12.30
CA LEU A 290 -8.66 -19.74 -12.58
C LEU A 290 -9.11 -19.81 -14.04
N MET A 291 -9.63 -18.71 -14.60
CA MET A 291 -10.06 -18.66 -16.00
C MET A 291 -8.87 -18.73 -16.97
N ILE A 292 -7.69 -18.22 -16.62
CA ILE A 292 -6.46 -18.40 -17.40
C ILE A 292 -6.08 -19.88 -17.45
N LEU A 293 -6.11 -20.58 -16.31
CA LEU A 293 -5.89 -22.03 -16.25
C LEU A 293 -6.91 -22.80 -17.12
N ALA A 294 -8.20 -22.47 -17.01
CA ALA A 294 -9.22 -23.11 -17.84
C ALA A 294 -9.00 -22.83 -19.34
N THR A 295 -8.61 -21.61 -19.70
CA THR A 295 -8.27 -21.23 -21.08
C THR A 295 -7.06 -22.00 -21.60
N ALA A 296 -6.04 -22.19 -20.76
CA ALA A 296 -4.86 -22.98 -21.11
C ALA A 296 -5.21 -24.46 -21.39
N LEU A 297 -6.16 -25.04 -20.65
CA LEU A 297 -6.50 -26.46 -20.75
C LEU A 297 -7.51 -26.81 -21.85
N TYR A 298 -8.46 -25.93 -22.17
CA TYR A 298 -9.63 -26.32 -23.00
C TYR A 298 -9.77 -25.57 -24.32
N PHE A 299 -9.09 -24.42 -24.51
CA PHE A 299 -9.39 -23.51 -25.63
C PHE A 299 -8.13 -23.06 -26.36
N HIS A 300 -8.16 -22.97 -27.70
CA HIS A 300 -7.05 -22.55 -28.58
C HIS A 300 -5.81 -23.45 -28.57
N VAL A 301 -4.97 -23.27 -29.60
CA VAL A 301 -3.66 -23.91 -29.71
C VAL A 301 -2.64 -23.18 -28.83
N MET A 302 -1.60 -23.88 -28.36
CA MET A 302 -0.53 -23.30 -27.53
C MET A 302 0.02 -21.97 -28.07
N ILE A 303 0.38 -21.92 -29.36
CA ILE A 303 1.04 -20.75 -29.98
C ILE A 303 0.14 -19.50 -29.90
N GLU A 304 -1.15 -19.66 -30.16
CA GLU A 304 -2.14 -18.57 -30.13
C GLU A 304 -2.25 -17.94 -28.73
N LYS A 305 -2.21 -18.78 -27.69
CA LYS A 305 -2.28 -18.35 -26.29
C LYS A 305 -1.00 -17.68 -25.82
N VAL A 306 0.15 -18.22 -26.20
CA VAL A 306 1.47 -17.65 -25.84
C VAL A 306 1.64 -16.26 -26.46
N ILE A 307 1.30 -16.09 -27.74
CA ILE A 307 1.35 -14.78 -28.42
C ILE A 307 0.43 -13.77 -27.74
N ALA A 308 -0.80 -14.16 -27.41
CA ALA A 308 -1.74 -13.31 -26.67
C ALA A 308 -1.16 -12.84 -25.31
N GLY A 309 -0.54 -13.76 -24.55
CA GLY A 309 0.10 -13.43 -23.27
C GLY A 309 1.31 -12.50 -23.41
N LEU A 310 2.14 -12.70 -24.45
CA LEU A 310 3.28 -11.82 -24.75
C LEU A 310 2.82 -10.39 -25.07
N ILE A 311 1.79 -10.26 -25.93
CA ILE A 311 1.22 -8.95 -26.29
C ILE A 311 0.68 -8.24 -25.04
N ALA A 312 -0.10 -8.93 -24.20
CA ALA A 312 -0.62 -8.37 -22.95
C ALA A 312 0.51 -7.84 -22.04
N THR A 313 1.59 -8.62 -21.92
CA THR A 313 2.75 -8.29 -21.08
C THR A 313 3.51 -7.08 -21.62
N ILE A 314 3.78 -7.05 -22.93
CA ILE A 314 4.49 -5.93 -23.58
C ILE A 314 3.68 -4.65 -23.42
N MET A 315 2.37 -4.70 -23.66
CA MET A 315 1.49 -3.55 -23.49
C MET A 315 1.47 -3.04 -22.06
N TRP A 316 1.36 -3.94 -21.09
CA TRP A 316 1.39 -3.58 -19.68
C TRP A 316 2.71 -2.89 -19.31
N PHE A 317 3.83 -3.46 -19.74
CA PHE A 317 5.15 -2.91 -19.47
C PHE A 317 5.32 -1.52 -20.10
N ALA A 318 4.95 -1.38 -21.37
CA ALA A 318 5.03 -0.12 -22.11
C ALA A 318 4.20 0.99 -21.44
N ILE A 319 3.02 0.66 -20.91
CA ILE A 319 2.14 1.64 -20.28
C ILE A 319 2.61 2.00 -18.87
N TYR A 320 2.76 1.01 -17.99
CA TYR A 320 3.03 1.27 -16.57
C TYR A 320 4.50 1.60 -16.28
N ARG A 321 5.45 1.06 -17.05
CA ARG A 321 6.89 1.31 -16.86
C ARG A 321 7.44 2.34 -17.83
N GLY A 322 6.83 2.48 -19.01
CA GLY A 322 7.17 3.51 -19.99
C GLY A 322 6.31 4.75 -19.81
N PHE A 323 5.10 4.74 -20.38
CA PHE A 323 4.26 5.94 -20.53
C PHE A 323 3.93 6.63 -19.19
N TYR A 324 3.53 5.89 -18.15
CA TYR A 324 3.18 6.46 -16.84
C TYR A 324 4.37 6.96 -16.01
N SER A 325 5.59 6.69 -16.44
CA SER A 325 6.80 7.26 -15.83
C SER A 325 7.10 8.69 -16.33
N LEU A 326 6.47 9.10 -17.43
CA LEU A 326 6.66 10.43 -18.03
C LEU A 326 5.84 11.50 -17.30
N GLU A 327 6.32 12.73 -17.27
CA GLU A 327 5.65 13.86 -16.59
C GLU A 327 4.33 14.29 -17.25
N ILE A 328 4.18 14.04 -18.55
CA ILE A 328 2.95 14.34 -19.32
C ILE A 328 1.82 13.33 -19.02
N SER A 329 2.18 12.21 -18.40
CA SER A 329 1.26 11.10 -18.14
C SER A 329 0.34 11.39 -16.94
N PRO A 330 -0.75 10.61 -16.75
CA PRO A 330 -1.59 10.70 -15.56
C PRO A 330 -0.89 10.28 -14.24
N GLY A 331 0.39 9.89 -14.31
CA GLY A 331 1.21 9.48 -13.18
C GLY A 331 0.90 8.07 -12.67
N LEU A 332 1.80 7.53 -11.85
CA LEU A 332 1.63 6.21 -11.24
C LEU A 332 0.50 6.19 -10.19
N PRO A 333 -0.12 5.02 -9.93
CA PRO A 333 -1.05 4.84 -8.82
C PRO A 333 -0.41 5.23 -7.48
N GLY A 334 -1.15 6.00 -6.66
CA GLY A 334 -0.68 6.47 -5.36
C GLY A 334 0.15 7.76 -5.38
N SER A 335 0.46 8.32 -6.56
CA SER A 335 1.01 9.68 -6.68
C SER A 335 -0.10 10.71 -6.55
N GLY A 336 -0.20 11.36 -5.38
CA GLY A 336 -1.20 12.36 -5.05
C GLY A 336 -0.59 13.70 -4.64
N LEU A 337 -1.39 14.52 -3.93
CA LEU A 337 -0.95 15.80 -3.37
C LEU A 337 0.13 15.64 -2.30
N PHE A 338 0.20 14.45 -1.69
CA PHE A 338 1.19 14.05 -0.71
C PHE A 338 1.63 12.61 -0.97
N LYS A 339 2.84 12.26 -0.51
CA LYS A 339 3.40 10.92 -0.66
C LYS A 339 3.22 10.14 0.64
N TYR A 340 2.40 9.08 0.61
CA TYR A 340 2.16 8.20 1.77
C TYR A 340 2.82 6.81 1.63
N SER A 341 3.24 6.44 0.42
CA SER A 341 3.77 5.11 0.12
C SER A 341 5.22 4.89 0.61
N GLU A 342 5.93 5.96 0.97
CA GLU A 342 7.25 5.85 1.61
C GLU A 342 7.09 5.50 3.09
N VAL A 343 6.85 4.23 3.37
CA VAL A 343 7.21 3.67 4.66
C VAL A 343 8.73 3.63 4.70
N LYS A 344 9.37 4.72 5.13
CA LYS A 344 10.67 4.58 5.77
C LYS A 344 10.40 3.58 6.90
N PRO A 345 11.04 2.40 6.93
CA PRO A 345 10.97 1.56 8.12
C PRO A 345 11.25 2.52 9.25
N THR A 346 10.32 2.62 10.20
CA THR A 346 10.64 3.27 11.46
C THR A 346 11.87 2.52 11.91
N ALA A 347 13.05 3.12 11.71
CA ALA A 347 14.21 2.71 12.43
C ALA A 347 13.70 2.77 13.85
N ILE A 348 13.50 1.60 14.44
CA ILE A 348 13.59 1.49 15.88
C ILE A 348 14.92 2.18 16.13
N VAL A 349 14.84 3.41 16.63
CA VAL A 349 16.01 4.11 17.11
C VAL A 349 16.36 3.34 18.39
N THR A 350 16.93 2.14 18.22
CA THR A 350 18.03 1.74 19.06
C THR A 350 19.03 2.86 18.87
N ALA A 351 19.01 3.79 19.82
CA ALA A 351 20.02 4.80 19.98
C ALA A 351 21.35 4.07 20.21
N THR A 352 22.00 3.62 19.15
CA THR A 352 23.44 3.49 19.14
C THR A 352 23.97 4.91 19.02
N PRO A 353 24.70 5.43 20.02
CA PRO A 353 25.29 6.75 19.91
C PRO A 353 26.26 6.74 18.72
N LYS A 354 26.01 7.55 17.71
CA LYS A 354 27.08 7.98 16.80
C LYS A 354 27.91 9.02 17.57
N PRO A 355 29.22 8.80 17.78
CA PRO A 355 30.08 9.85 18.30
C PRO A 355 30.26 10.95 17.24
N SER A 356 30.04 12.19 17.64
CA SER A 356 30.35 13.38 16.87
C SER A 356 31.86 13.70 16.90
N THR A 357 32.46 13.74 15.72
CA THR A 357 33.41 14.75 15.19
C THR A 357 34.58 15.27 16.05
N SER A 358 35.82 15.16 15.55
CA SER A 358 36.62 16.28 14.97
C SER A 358 38.12 15.95 14.87
N LEU A 359 38.79 16.59 13.91
CA LEU A 359 40.22 16.51 13.59
C LEU A 359 41.11 17.19 14.65
N GLY A 360 42.34 16.68 14.85
CA GLY A 360 43.44 17.48 15.42
C GLY A 360 44.66 16.68 15.91
N LYS A 361 45.80 16.86 15.21
CA LYS A 361 47.16 16.32 15.42
C LYS A 361 47.72 16.33 16.86
N GLY A 362 48.63 15.38 17.15
CA GLY A 362 49.82 15.65 17.97
C GLY A 362 50.33 14.55 18.93
N SER A 363 51.27 13.73 18.45
CA SER A 363 52.47 13.16 19.12
C SER A 363 52.55 12.87 20.64
N SER A 364 53.10 11.67 20.92
CA SER A 364 54.10 11.29 21.95
C SER A 364 53.69 10.64 23.30
N THR A 365 54.12 9.38 23.42
CA THR A 365 54.82 8.70 24.55
C THR A 365 54.17 8.49 25.93
N ALA A 366 53.96 7.20 26.21
CA ALA A 366 54.48 6.41 27.35
C ALA A 366 53.93 6.53 28.80
N LYS A 367 53.66 5.31 29.33
CA LYS A 367 53.73 4.81 30.72
C LYS A 367 52.59 5.05 31.74
N ALA A 368 51.91 3.93 32.03
CA ALA A 368 51.77 3.23 33.33
C ALA A 368 51.07 3.86 34.56
N ASN A 369 50.07 3.09 35.03
CA ASN A 369 49.69 2.72 36.42
C ASN A 369 48.78 3.60 37.32
N LYS A 370 47.72 2.92 37.79
CA LYS A 370 46.88 3.05 39.02
C LYS A 370 45.54 3.83 38.97
N PRO A 371 44.54 3.41 39.80
CA PRO A 371 43.15 3.24 39.37
C PRO A 371 42.28 4.46 39.67
N ALA A 372 41.34 4.73 38.77
CA ALA A 372 40.35 5.80 38.91
C ALA A 372 39.02 5.25 39.45
N SER A 373 38.51 5.97 40.44
CA SER A 373 37.13 6.02 40.93
C SER A 373 36.09 5.92 39.80
N LEU A 374 35.01 5.16 40.03
CA LEU A 374 33.90 4.99 39.10
C LEU A 374 33.19 6.33 38.79
N PRO A 375 32.82 6.61 37.53
CA PRO A 375 31.96 7.74 37.16
C PRO A 375 30.48 7.45 37.41
N ASP A 376 29.76 8.46 37.91
CA ASP A 376 28.35 8.43 38.36
C ASP A 376 27.27 8.33 37.26
N ASP A 377 27.64 8.17 35.98
CA ASP A 377 26.70 8.23 34.85
C ASP A 377 26.26 6.86 34.32
N VAL A 378 25.64 6.04 35.18
CA VAL A 378 24.97 4.80 34.76
C VAL A 378 23.45 4.96 34.89
N PRO A 379 22.66 4.71 33.83
CA PRO A 379 21.20 4.70 33.91
C PRO A 379 20.73 3.67 34.95
N LYS A 380 19.98 4.14 35.94
CA LYS A 380 19.37 3.31 36.99
C LYS A 380 17.93 2.99 36.59
N PHE A 381 17.51 1.74 36.75
CA PHE A 381 16.09 1.35 36.66
C PHE A 381 15.62 1.01 38.09
N MET A 382 14.60 1.72 38.58
CA MET A 382 14.15 1.66 39.99
C MET A 382 15.27 1.78 41.03
N GLY A 383 16.27 2.64 40.76
CA GLY A 383 17.38 2.89 41.68
C GLY A 383 18.52 1.87 41.66
N MET A 384 18.41 0.80 40.87
CA MET A 384 19.46 -0.23 40.75
C MET A 384 20.26 -0.05 39.43
N PRO A 385 21.62 -0.08 39.47
CA PRO A 385 22.44 0.04 38.26
C PRO A 385 22.35 -1.22 37.38
N LEU A 386 22.13 -1.03 36.07
CA LEU A 386 21.80 -2.10 35.11
C LEU A 386 22.84 -3.23 34.97
N TYR A 387 24.11 -2.99 35.31
CA TYR A 387 25.14 -4.04 35.29
C TYR A 387 24.93 -5.11 36.38
N ALA A 388 24.21 -4.81 37.45
CA ALA A 388 23.95 -5.77 38.53
C ALA A 388 23.03 -6.93 38.10
N LEU A 389 22.18 -6.71 37.09
CA LEU A 389 21.29 -7.74 36.55
C LEU A 389 22.02 -8.71 35.60
N ARG A 390 23.02 -8.20 34.87
CA ARG A 390 23.85 -9.04 34.00
C ARG A 390 24.78 -9.93 34.81
N LYS A 391 25.46 -9.35 35.81
CA LYS A 391 26.33 -10.11 36.71
C LYS A 391 25.58 -11.20 37.48
N ARG A 392 24.37 -10.89 38.00
CA ARG A 392 23.54 -11.89 38.68
C ARG A 392 23.10 -13.03 37.76
N LYS A 393 22.89 -12.77 36.47
CA LYS A 393 22.53 -13.80 35.49
C LYS A 393 23.74 -14.68 35.16
N ASP A 394 24.91 -14.07 34.97
CA ASP A 394 26.16 -14.77 34.69
C ASP A 394 26.61 -15.62 35.90
N ASP A 395 26.40 -15.14 37.13
CA ASP A 395 26.69 -15.87 38.37
C ASP A 395 25.71 -17.07 38.56
N LEU A 396 24.44 -16.92 38.18
CA LEU A 396 23.44 -18.01 38.22
C LEU A 396 23.68 -19.09 37.15
N GLU A 397 24.14 -18.71 35.96
CA GLU A 397 24.49 -19.69 34.91
C GLU A 397 25.78 -20.48 35.24
N MET A 398 26.66 -19.94 36.09
CA MET A 398 27.91 -20.62 36.49
C MET A 398 27.67 -21.65 37.61
N ASP A 399 26.79 -21.37 38.58
CA ASP A 399 26.44 -22.30 39.65
C ASP A 399 25.67 -23.54 39.13
N ASP A 400 24.84 -23.38 38.10
CA ASP A 400 24.12 -24.50 37.46
C ASP A 400 25.05 -25.44 36.66
N LEU A 401 26.19 -24.95 36.17
CA LEU A 401 27.20 -25.73 35.44
C LEU A 401 28.12 -26.54 36.37
N ASP A 402 28.41 -26.01 37.57
CA ASP A 402 29.24 -26.70 38.56
C ASP A 402 28.50 -27.82 39.31
N LEU A 403 27.17 -27.77 39.38
CA LEU A 403 26.32 -28.83 39.95
C LEU A 403 26.09 -30.02 38.99
N ALA A 404 26.28 -29.84 37.68
CA ALA A 404 26.13 -30.90 36.69
C ALA A 404 27.40 -31.77 36.50
N THR A 405 28.51 -31.39 37.13
CA THR A 405 29.84 -32.00 36.87
C THR A 405 30.48 -32.64 38.11
N LYS A 406 29.68 -33.00 39.13
CA LYS A 406 30.14 -33.77 40.30
C LYS A 406 29.31 -35.02 40.55
#